data_AF-A0A0S8BB69-F1
#
_entry.id   AF-A0A0S8BB69-F1
#
_cell.length_a   1.000
_cell.length_b   1.000
_cell.length_c   1.000
_cell.angle_alpha   90.00
_cell.angle_beta   90.00
_cell.angle_gamma   90.00
#
_symmetry.space_group_name_H-M   'P 1'
#
loop_
_entity.id
_entity.type
_entity.pdbx_description
1 polymer ?
#
loop_
_entity_poly.entity_id
_entity_poly.type
_entity_poly.pdbx_seq_one_letter_code
_entity_poly.pdbx_strand_id
1 'polypeptide(L)'
;MADGRAINERALRVALARQLGVTLEPGEDPVQPALRDAKTQRALEAIATERGGEGAVATFQARFEQSAGRPAKRVNPALALVGQGSEDEAFYRALFDDLARRAPRPEAALAQLAQQRGVEVRRGLTEGTALDATRVAIGKVEPSTADKGGIASRLELGA
;
A
#
# COMPACT_ATOMS: atom_id res chain seq x y z
N MET A 1 11.25 1.96 7.88
CA MET A 1 10.41 1.14 6.97
C MET A 1 9.12 1.89 6.53
N ALA A 2 9.23 3.17 6.16
CA ALA A 2 8.06 3.98 5.76
C ALA A 2 7.58 3.64 4.32
N ASP A 3 8.54 3.35 3.43
CA ASP A 3 8.27 3.17 1.99
C ASP A 3 7.37 1.97 1.69
N GLY A 4 7.52 0.87 2.43
CA GLY A 4 6.70 -0.33 2.22
C GLY A 4 5.22 -0.12 2.55
N ARG A 5 4.93 0.67 3.60
CA ARG A 5 3.55 1.04 3.95
C ARG A 5 2.97 1.98 2.89
N ALA A 6 3.73 2.99 2.47
CA ALA A 6 3.29 3.94 1.44
C ALA A 6 2.99 3.25 0.09
N ILE A 7 3.82 2.27 -0.32
CA ILE A 7 3.58 1.45 -1.52
C ILE A 7 2.25 0.70 -1.40
N ASN A 8 2.03 0.03 -0.27
CA ASN A 8 0.82 -0.75 -0.06
C ASN A 8 -0.44 0.12 0.02
N GLU A 9 -0.35 1.28 0.68
CA GLU A 9 -1.43 2.26 0.74
C GLU A 9 -1.77 2.81 -0.63
N ARG A 10 -0.77 3.17 -1.44
CA ARG A 10 -0.99 3.59 -2.83
C ARG A 10 -1.66 2.48 -3.63
N ALA A 11 -1.19 1.23 -3.52
CA ALA A 11 -1.80 0.10 -4.21
C ALA A 11 -3.26 -0.13 -3.79
N LEU A 12 -3.58 0.03 -2.49
CA LEU A 12 -4.96 -0.04 -2.00
C LEU A 12 -5.82 1.11 -2.54
N ARG A 13 -5.28 2.34 -2.58
CA ARG A 13 -5.99 3.50 -3.17
C ARG A 13 -6.26 3.30 -4.67
N VAL A 14 -5.33 2.71 -5.42
CA VAL A 14 -5.56 2.33 -6.84
C VAL A 14 -6.67 1.27 -6.95
N ALA A 15 -6.68 0.26 -6.08
CA ALA A 15 -7.73 -0.76 -6.07
C ALA A 15 -9.11 -0.16 -5.74
N LEU A 16 -9.17 0.78 -4.80
CA LEU A 16 -10.38 1.53 -4.47
C LEU A 16 -10.87 2.38 -5.64
N ALA A 17 -9.98 3.13 -6.30
CA ALA A 17 -10.33 3.92 -7.48
C ALA A 17 -10.98 3.05 -8.57
N ARG A 18 -10.40 1.87 -8.84
CA ARG A 18 -10.96 0.90 -9.80
C ARG A 18 -12.34 0.38 -9.39
N GLN A 19 -12.51 0.00 -8.12
CA GLN A 19 -13.81 -0.45 -7.58
C GLN A 19 -14.87 0.67 -7.65
N LEU A 20 -14.46 1.92 -7.54
CA LEU A 20 -15.35 3.09 -7.65
C LEU A 20 -15.56 3.55 -9.11
N GLY A 21 -14.96 2.88 -10.10
CA GLY A 21 -15.05 3.26 -11.51
C GLY A 21 -14.27 4.53 -11.88
N VAL A 22 -13.33 4.95 -11.02
CA VAL A 22 -12.46 6.10 -11.28
C VAL A 22 -11.29 5.65 -12.15
N THR A 23 -11.12 6.32 -13.29
CA THR A 23 -9.96 6.13 -14.17
C THR A 23 -8.82 6.99 -13.67
N LEU A 24 -7.64 6.39 -13.50
CA LEU A 24 -6.41 7.08 -13.11
C LEU A 24 -5.48 7.15 -14.32
N GLU A 25 -4.89 8.32 -14.55
CA GLU A 25 -3.83 8.49 -15.54
C GLU A 25 -2.56 7.73 -15.12
N PRO A 26 -1.71 7.30 -16.09
CA PRO A 26 -0.44 6.67 -15.77
C PRO A 26 0.44 7.56 -14.87
N GLY A 27 0.75 7.07 -13.67
CA GLY A 27 1.57 7.80 -12.69
C GLY A 27 0.79 8.72 -11.75
N GLU A 28 -0.49 8.95 -11.98
CA GLU A 28 -1.35 9.72 -11.08
C GLU A 28 -1.37 9.11 -9.68
N ASP A 29 -1.24 9.95 -8.64
CA ASP A 29 -1.41 9.49 -7.26
C ASP A 29 -2.91 9.50 -6.92
N PRO A 30 -3.50 8.36 -6.55
CA PRO A 30 -4.93 8.28 -6.27
C PRO A 30 -5.29 9.14 -5.04
N VAL A 31 -6.42 9.84 -5.12
CA VAL A 31 -6.90 10.71 -4.03
C VAL A 31 -7.13 9.93 -2.73
N GLN A 32 -7.01 10.60 -1.60
CA GLN A 32 -7.34 9.99 -0.30
C GLN A 32 -8.81 9.56 -0.26
N PRO A 33 -9.11 8.34 0.23
CA PRO A 33 -10.46 7.82 0.20
C PRO A 33 -11.36 8.58 1.18
N ALA A 34 -12.58 8.90 0.74
CA ALA A 34 -13.60 9.50 1.58
C ALA A 34 -14.25 8.44 2.47
N LEU A 35 -13.66 8.18 3.65
CA LEU A 35 -14.09 7.08 4.53
C LEU A 35 -15.49 7.22 5.13
N ARG A 36 -16.16 8.36 4.95
CA ARG A 36 -17.58 8.57 5.30
C ARG A 36 -18.55 8.27 4.15
N ASP A 37 -18.04 8.17 2.93
CA ASP A 37 -18.86 7.91 1.75
C ASP A 37 -19.27 6.43 1.68
N ALA A 38 -20.56 6.18 1.45
CA ALA A 38 -21.11 4.83 1.42
C ALA A 38 -20.45 3.94 0.37
N LYS A 39 -20.15 4.48 -0.82
CA LYS A 39 -19.55 3.71 -1.91
C LYS A 39 -18.12 3.30 -1.54
N THR A 40 -17.35 4.21 -0.96
CA THR A 40 -16.00 3.95 -0.46
C THR A 40 -16.00 2.87 0.63
N GLN A 41 -16.92 2.96 1.58
CA GLN A 41 -17.07 1.95 2.65
C GLN A 41 -17.44 0.57 2.10
N ARG A 42 -18.37 0.50 1.14
CA ARG A 42 -18.74 -0.75 0.47
C ARG A 42 -17.59 -1.33 -0.34
N ALA A 43 -16.84 -0.49 -1.06
CA ALA A 43 -15.65 -0.91 -1.81
C ALA A 43 -14.57 -1.48 -0.89
N LEU A 44 -14.35 -0.89 0.29
CA LEU A 44 -13.42 -1.43 1.29
C LEU A 44 -13.83 -2.81 1.79
N GLU A 45 -15.12 -3.01 2.09
CA GLU A 45 -15.63 -4.32 2.51
C GLU A 45 -15.54 -5.37 1.38
N ALA A 46 -15.77 -4.95 0.13
CA ALA A 46 -15.60 -5.81 -1.04
C ALA A 46 -14.14 -6.24 -1.20
N ILE A 47 -13.19 -5.30 -1.15
CA ILE A 47 -11.75 -5.60 -1.23
C ILE A 47 -11.31 -6.52 -0.10
N ALA A 48 -11.81 -6.31 1.12
CA ALA A 48 -11.52 -7.18 2.25
C ALA A 48 -12.02 -8.61 2.02
N THR A 49 -13.20 -8.76 1.43
CA THR A 49 -13.77 -10.07 1.09
C THR A 49 -13.01 -10.74 -0.07
N GLU A 50 -12.67 -9.99 -1.12
CA GLU A 50 -11.88 -10.49 -2.25
C GLU A 50 -10.50 -11.02 -1.82
N ARG A 51 -9.85 -10.35 -0.85
CA ARG A 51 -8.50 -10.71 -0.40
C ARG A 51 -8.49 -11.73 0.74
N GLY A 52 -9.51 -11.72 1.59
CA GLY A 52 -9.56 -12.53 2.82
C GLY A 52 -10.58 -13.66 2.79
N GLY A 53 -11.38 -13.77 1.73
CA GLY A 53 -12.48 -14.72 1.61
C GLY A 53 -13.76 -14.29 2.33
N GLU A 54 -14.78 -15.15 2.24
CA GLU A 54 -16.04 -14.96 2.95
C GLU A 54 -15.81 -14.86 4.47
N GLY A 55 -16.40 -13.86 5.11
CA GLY A 55 -16.26 -13.62 6.55
C GLY A 55 -15.04 -12.80 6.96
N ALA A 56 -14.17 -12.39 6.02
CA ALA A 56 -13.01 -11.53 6.34
C ALA A 56 -13.40 -10.23 7.04
N VAL A 57 -14.46 -9.56 6.56
CA VAL A 57 -14.98 -8.32 7.16
C VAL A 57 -15.51 -8.57 8.58
N ALA A 58 -16.23 -9.67 8.80
CA ALA A 58 -16.76 -10.01 10.13
C ALA A 58 -15.64 -10.37 11.12
N THR A 59 -14.61 -11.07 10.64
CA THR A 59 -13.42 -11.39 11.45
C THR A 59 -12.64 -10.13 11.80
N PHE A 60 -12.49 -9.20 10.86
CA PHE A 60 -11.90 -7.89 11.14
C PHE A 60 -12.74 -7.11 12.16
N GLN A 61 -14.07 -7.09 12.00
CA GLN A 61 -15.01 -6.44 12.90
C GLN A 61 -14.84 -6.91 14.34
N ALA A 62 -14.85 -8.23 14.58
CA ALA A 62 -14.67 -8.78 15.92
C ALA A 62 -13.36 -8.32 16.59
N ARG A 63 -12.27 -8.26 15.83
CA ARG A 63 -10.96 -7.76 16.33
C ARG A 63 -10.99 -6.26 16.62
N PHE A 64 -11.65 -5.49 15.75
CA PHE A 64 -11.83 -4.06 15.98
C PHE A 64 -12.61 -3.81 17.26
N GLU A 65 -13.75 -4.47 17.45
CA GLU A 65 -14.60 -4.30 18.64
C GLU A 65 -13.87 -4.67 19.93
N GLN A 66 -13.10 -5.77 19.90
CA GLN A 66 -12.27 -6.18 21.04
C GLN A 66 -11.20 -5.14 21.40
N SER A 67 -10.55 -4.54 20.41
CA SER A 67 -9.48 -3.55 20.63
C SER A 67 -10.02 -2.15 20.95
N ALA A 68 -11.16 -1.77 20.37
CA ALA A 68 -11.78 -0.45 20.54
C ALA A 68 -12.69 -0.38 21.78
N GLY A 69 -13.08 -1.52 22.36
CA GLY A 69 -13.96 -1.58 23.52
C GLY A 69 -15.40 -1.11 23.23
N ARG A 70 -15.80 -1.07 21.96
CA ARG A 70 -17.13 -0.64 21.52
C ARG A 70 -17.56 -1.40 20.27
N PRO A 71 -18.87 -1.57 20.01
CA PRO A 71 -19.34 -2.16 18.78
C PRO A 71 -18.95 -1.30 17.56
N ALA A 72 -18.68 -1.95 16.43
CA ALA A 72 -18.44 -1.31 15.16
C ALA A 72 -19.78 -1.05 14.47
N LYS A 73 -19.95 0.12 13.85
CA LYS A 73 -21.09 0.36 12.97
C LYS A 73 -20.66 0.15 11.53
N ARG A 74 -21.14 -0.92 10.90
CA ARG A 74 -20.94 -1.13 9.46
C ARG A 74 -21.95 -0.35 8.64
N VAL A 75 -21.58 -0.09 7.39
CA VAL A 75 -22.48 0.49 6.41
C VAL A 75 -23.66 -0.45 6.22
N ASN A 76 -24.86 0.06 6.45
CA ASN A 76 -26.07 -0.72 6.22
C ASN A 76 -26.29 -0.82 4.71
N PRO A 77 -26.43 -2.04 4.13
CA PRO A 77 -26.63 -2.20 2.69
C PRO A 77 -27.81 -1.40 2.13
N ALA A 78 -28.92 -1.30 2.87
CA ALA A 78 -30.10 -0.54 2.43
C ALA A 78 -29.84 0.97 2.45
N LEU A 79 -29.13 1.48 3.47
CA LEU A 79 -28.77 2.91 3.58
C LEU A 79 -27.69 3.30 2.56
N ALA A 80 -26.81 2.37 2.20
CA ALA A 80 -25.79 2.60 1.17
C ALA A 80 -26.41 2.89 -0.20
N LEU A 81 -27.57 2.30 -0.51
CA LEU A 81 -28.26 2.53 -1.79
C LEU A 81 -28.75 3.98 -1.92
N VAL A 82 -29.06 4.64 -0.82
CA VAL A 82 -29.42 6.07 -0.77
C VAL A 82 -28.21 6.99 -0.49
N GLY A 83 -26.99 6.45 -0.60
CA GLY A 83 -25.74 7.19 -0.43
C GLY A 83 -25.33 7.44 1.02
N GLN A 84 -26.06 6.91 2.00
CA GLN A 84 -25.73 7.12 3.41
C GLN A 84 -24.71 6.09 3.89
N GLY A 85 -23.53 6.58 4.23
CA GLY A 85 -22.46 5.80 4.84
C GLY A 85 -22.73 5.51 6.33
N SER A 86 -21.96 4.59 6.89
CA SER A 86 -21.80 4.48 8.32
C SER A 86 -21.14 5.72 8.91
N GLU A 87 -21.58 6.09 10.10
CA GLU A 87 -20.96 7.14 10.92
C GLU A 87 -19.62 6.71 11.54
N ASP A 88 -19.31 5.41 11.54
CA ASP A 88 -18.12 4.86 12.18
C ASP A 88 -16.89 4.95 11.27
N GLU A 89 -16.45 6.18 11.03
CA GLU A 89 -15.25 6.47 10.24
C GLU A 89 -14.01 5.79 10.82
N ALA A 90 -13.92 5.65 12.15
CA ALA A 90 -12.79 5.01 12.82
C ALA A 90 -12.68 3.52 12.47
N PHE A 91 -13.81 2.80 12.37
CA PHE A 91 -13.84 1.42 11.87
C PHE A 91 -13.30 1.34 10.44
N TYR A 92 -13.76 2.21 9.53
CA TYR A 92 -13.31 2.20 8.13
C TYR A 92 -11.87 2.65 7.95
N ARG A 93 -11.37 3.56 8.80
CA ARG A 93 -9.95 3.92 8.87
C ARG A 93 -9.11 2.72 9.27
N ALA A 94 -9.51 2.03 10.35
CA ALA A 94 -8.82 0.84 10.82
C ALA A 94 -8.83 -0.29 9.77
N LEU A 95 -9.94 -0.46 9.04
CA LEU A 95 -10.06 -1.42 7.94
C LEU A 95 -9.10 -1.07 6.80
N PHE A 96 -9.07 0.20 6.38
CA PHE A 96 -8.14 0.67 5.35
C PHE A 96 -6.69 0.39 5.76
N ASP A 97 -6.32 0.74 6.99
CA ASP A 97 -4.97 0.53 7.51
C ASP A 97 -4.61 -0.96 7.58
N ASP A 98 -5.56 -1.82 7.96
CA ASP A 98 -5.35 -3.26 8.01
C ASP A 98 -5.15 -3.86 6.61
N LEU A 99 -5.96 -3.44 5.64
CA LEU A 99 -5.82 -3.86 4.25
C LEU A 99 -4.50 -3.39 3.63
N ALA A 100 -4.06 -2.17 3.95
CA ALA A 100 -2.77 -1.66 3.51
C ALA A 100 -1.61 -2.44 4.16
N ARG A 101 -1.70 -2.75 5.45
CA ARG A 101 -0.67 -3.55 6.14
C ARG A 101 -0.53 -4.96 5.56
N ARG A 102 -1.64 -5.60 5.21
CA ARG A 102 -1.68 -7.00 4.72
C ARG A 102 -1.56 -7.14 3.21
N ALA A 103 -1.60 -6.04 2.46
CA ALA A 103 -1.54 -6.09 1.00
C ALA A 103 -0.22 -6.76 0.54
N PRO A 104 -0.29 -7.70 -0.43
CA PRO A 104 0.89 -8.17 -1.14
C PRO A 104 1.63 -6.98 -1.75
N ARG A 105 2.95 -6.94 -1.59
CA ARG A 105 3.75 -5.86 -2.14
C ARG A 105 3.86 -6.05 -3.66
N PRO A 106 3.42 -5.10 -4.49
CA PRO A 106 3.52 -5.25 -5.93
C PRO A 106 5.00 -5.26 -6.35
N GLU A 107 5.46 -6.33 -7.00
CA GLU A 107 6.85 -6.49 -7.44
C GLU A 107 7.32 -5.33 -8.31
N ALA A 108 6.48 -4.83 -9.21
CA ALA A 108 6.79 -3.68 -10.06
C ALA A 108 7.08 -2.40 -9.24
N ALA A 109 6.33 -2.17 -8.15
CA ALA A 109 6.57 -1.02 -7.28
C ALA A 109 7.86 -1.20 -6.46
N LEU A 110 8.18 -2.43 -6.05
CA LEU A 110 9.45 -2.75 -5.41
C LEU A 110 10.64 -2.55 -6.37
N ALA A 111 10.47 -2.93 -7.63
CA ALA A 111 11.50 -2.75 -8.66
C ALA A 111 11.74 -1.27 -8.95
N GLN A 112 10.68 -0.46 -9.08
CA GLN A 112 10.81 0.99 -9.23
C GLN A 112 11.50 1.64 -8.03
N LEU A 113 11.13 1.24 -6.80
CA LEU A 113 11.80 1.73 -5.60
C LEU A 113 13.29 1.36 -5.58
N ALA A 114 13.63 0.13 -5.94
CA ALA A 114 15.02 -0.32 -6.03
C ALA A 114 15.81 0.49 -7.07
N GLN A 115 15.21 0.77 -8.23
CA GLN A 115 15.81 1.60 -9.27
C GLN A 115 16.08 3.03 -8.76
N GLN A 116 15.09 3.66 -8.12
CA GLN A 116 15.23 5.01 -7.56
C GLN A 116 16.33 5.06 -6.50
N ARG A 117 16.38 4.08 -5.60
CA ARG A 117 17.46 3.97 -4.61
C ARG A 117 18.82 3.79 -5.26
N GLY A 118 18.93 3.00 -6.32
CA GLY A 118 20.17 2.85 -7.10
C GLY A 118 20.66 4.18 -7.69
N VAL A 119 19.74 5.01 -8.18
CA VAL A 119 20.06 6.37 -8.68
C VAL A 119 20.60 7.25 -7.57
N GLU A 120 19.95 7.26 -6.41
CA GLU A 120 20.37 8.06 -5.26
C GLU A 120 21.70 7.61 -4.66
N VAL A 121 21.93 6.28 -4.57
CA VAL A 121 23.22 5.73 -4.12
C VAL A 121 24.33 6.08 -5.10
N ARG A 122 24.11 5.91 -6.41
CA ARG A 122 25.09 6.33 -7.43
C ARG A 122 25.40 7.82 -7.28
N ARG A 123 24.36 8.65 -7.16
CA ARG A 123 24.51 10.09 -6.98
C ARG A 123 25.37 10.40 -5.76
N GLY A 124 25.07 9.82 -4.59
CA GLY A 124 25.85 10.03 -3.37
C GLY A 124 27.29 9.49 -3.43
N LEU A 125 27.56 8.49 -4.27
CA LEU A 125 28.93 8.02 -4.52
C LEU A 125 29.71 8.94 -5.44
N THR A 126 29.07 9.55 -6.44
CA THR A 126 29.73 10.39 -7.44
C THR A 126 29.80 11.86 -7.02
N GLU A 127 28.82 12.33 -6.25
CA GLU A 127 28.77 13.68 -5.70
C GLU A 127 29.49 13.71 -4.35
N GLY A 128 30.62 14.43 -4.28
CA GLY A 128 31.39 14.58 -3.04
C GLY A 128 32.53 13.57 -2.84
N THR A 129 32.72 12.63 -3.77
CA THR A 129 33.93 11.78 -3.83
C THR A 129 34.61 11.92 -5.20
N ALA A 130 35.88 11.49 -5.32
CA ALA A 130 36.62 11.52 -6.59
C ALA A 130 36.22 10.38 -7.56
N LEU A 131 35.11 9.66 -7.30
CA LEU A 131 34.63 8.58 -8.15
C LEU A 131 33.94 9.14 -9.39
N ASP A 132 34.48 8.79 -10.55
CA ASP A 132 33.90 9.11 -11.86
C ASP A 132 32.56 8.38 -12.06
N ALA A 133 31.51 9.14 -12.42
CA ALA A 133 30.18 8.61 -12.67
C ALA A 133 30.12 7.57 -13.80
N THR A 134 31.08 7.60 -14.74
CA THR A 134 31.19 6.60 -15.81
C THR A 134 31.66 5.23 -15.29
N ARG A 135 32.25 5.19 -14.09
CA ARG A 135 32.73 3.96 -13.43
C ARG A 135 31.72 3.35 -12.47
N VAL A 136 30.56 4.00 -12.26
CA VAL A 136 29.52 3.54 -11.34
C VAL A 136 28.22 3.31 -12.11
N ALA A 137 27.87 2.04 -12.31
CA ALA A 137 26.63 1.63 -12.95
C ALA A 137 25.61 1.12 -11.93
N ILE A 138 24.33 1.32 -12.22
CA ILE A 138 23.23 0.70 -11.48
C ILE A 138 22.97 -0.66 -12.15
N GLY A 139 23.18 -1.73 -11.41
CA GLY A 139 22.92 -3.10 -11.88
C GLY A 139 21.43 -3.39 -12.07
N LYS A 140 21.12 -4.52 -12.69
CA LYS A 140 19.74 -5.00 -12.84
C LYS A 140 19.12 -5.26 -11.46
N VAL A 141 17.86 -4.86 -11.27
CA VAL A 141 17.13 -5.15 -10.04
C VAL A 141 16.77 -6.63 -10.00
N GLU A 142 17.19 -7.32 -8.94
CA GLU A 142 16.90 -8.74 -8.72
C GLU A 142 16.37 -8.99 -7.30
N PRO A 143 15.52 -10.01 -7.09
CA PRO A 143 15.10 -10.42 -5.76
C PRO A 143 16.30 -10.88 -4.94
N SER A 144 16.40 -10.39 -3.70
CA SER A 144 17.44 -10.82 -2.75
C SER A 144 16.81 -11.41 -1.50
N THR A 145 17.31 -12.55 -1.04
CA THR A 145 17.04 -13.05 0.31
C THR A 145 17.96 -12.31 1.28
N ALA A 146 17.40 -11.43 2.09
CA ALA A 146 18.15 -10.82 3.19
C ALA A 146 18.21 -11.80 4.36
N ASP A 147 19.41 -12.20 4.77
CA ASP A 147 19.58 -12.86 6.07
C ASP A 147 19.29 -11.86 7.20
N LYS A 148 18.70 -12.40 8.27
CA LYS A 148 18.04 -11.67 9.37
C LYS A 148 18.77 -10.38 9.79
N GLY A 149 18.18 -9.24 9.45
CA GLY A 149 18.47 -7.93 10.06
C GLY A 149 19.23 -6.92 9.20
N GLY A 150 19.73 -7.30 8.02
CA GLY A 150 20.46 -6.39 7.11
C GLY A 150 19.65 -5.92 5.89
N ILE A 151 19.99 -4.74 5.36
CA ILE A 151 19.65 -4.36 3.99
C ILE A 151 20.81 -4.84 3.11
N ALA A 152 20.60 -5.90 2.32
CA ALA A 152 21.62 -6.40 1.41
C ALA A 152 21.76 -5.43 0.21
N SER A 153 22.96 -4.90 0.01
CA SER A 153 23.35 -4.18 -1.21
C SER A 153 24.50 -4.96 -1.84
N ARG A 154 24.30 -5.50 -3.04
CA ARG A 154 25.34 -6.22 -3.77
C ARG A 154 26.18 -5.21 -4.55
N LEU A 155 27.48 -5.18 -4.28
CA LEU A 155 28.47 -4.44 -5.07
C LEU A 155 29.18 -5.45 -5.96
N GLU A 156 29.08 -5.27 -7.27
CA GLU A 156 29.87 -6.03 -8.24
C GLU A 156 30.99 -5.13 -8.76
N LEU A 157 32.23 -5.60 -8.64
CA LEU A 157 33.41 -4.89 -9.12
C LEU A 157 33.78 -5.47 -10.49
N GLY A 158 33.77 -4.62 -11.51
CA GLY A 158 34.36 -4.96 -12.81
C GLY A 158 35.88 -4.97 -12.69
N ALA A 159 36.53 -6.01 -13.25
CA ALA A 159 37.98 -6.08 -13.39
C ALA A 159 38.49 -5.06 -14.42
#